data_AF-A0A7T5RAK4-F1
#
_entry.id   AF-A0A7T5RAK4-F1
#
_cell.length_a   1.000
_cell.length_b   1.000
_cell.length_c   1.000
_cell.angle_alpha   90.00
_cell.angle_beta   90.00
_cell.angle_gamma   90.00
#
_symmetry.space_group_name_H-M   'P 1'
#
loop_
_entity.id
_entity.type
_entity.pdbx_description
1 polymer ?
#
loop_
_entity_poly.entity_id
_entity_poly.type
_entity_poly.pdbx_seq_one_letter_code
_entity_poly.pdbx_strand_id
1 'polypeptide(L)'
;MNQITGTLTSLFKMDSEKGKEIGGGFTYLCHEFNKFLELPEDKKGEIIEPIISVMKKLGKVAEAVDRYESLEEVKMSALIKRAEKDKSSIHLTHQDKSVELEGAVEEVVSNSKAALDSAVKILRPLWGIDLPTYKNAGKNVAASLRNVPIPSQPRVAKLIALIENSEPWMRKLRDQRTKSEHHGVSTVSPLSVTIVRGKPVKEYPTVGENMSAREFINIVYDNIFCFLQEFIILALASKSFEGLIPVVTNGESGRKRRFGFRIEKLNSEN
;
A
#
# COMPACT_ATOMS: atom_id res chain seq x y z
N MET A 1 -18.92 16.07 -12.14
CA MET A 1 -19.25 14.62 -12.11
C MET A 1 -18.48 13.79 -13.15
N ASN A 2 -18.55 14.05 -14.46
CA ASN A 2 -17.98 13.13 -15.48
C ASN A 2 -16.45 13.03 -15.54
N GLN A 3 -15.69 14.07 -15.15
CA GLN A 3 -14.22 14.03 -15.23
C GLN A 3 -13.56 13.17 -14.14
N ILE A 4 -14.09 13.18 -12.91
CA ILE A 4 -13.51 12.41 -11.79
C ILE A 4 -13.78 10.91 -12.00
N THR A 5 -14.99 10.54 -12.41
CA THR A 5 -15.34 9.14 -12.69
C THR A 5 -14.55 8.58 -13.88
N GLY A 6 -14.39 9.35 -14.97
CA GLY A 6 -13.58 8.93 -16.13
C GLY A 6 -12.07 8.86 -15.84
N THR A 7 -11.58 9.68 -14.91
CA THR A 7 -10.18 9.61 -14.44
C THR A 7 -9.99 8.37 -13.56
N LEU A 8 -10.95 8.03 -12.69
CA LEU A 8 -10.88 6.86 -11.82
C LEU A 8 -10.97 5.54 -12.60
N THR A 9 -11.79 5.42 -13.65
CA THR A 9 -11.87 4.19 -14.46
C THR A 9 -10.72 3.99 -15.43
N SER A 10 -10.03 5.06 -15.86
CA SER A 10 -8.87 4.97 -16.78
C SER A 10 -7.52 4.78 -16.06
N LEU A 11 -7.46 4.97 -14.74
CA LEU A 11 -6.20 4.97 -13.98
C LEU A 11 -5.78 3.61 -13.41
N PHE A 12 -6.67 2.62 -13.36
CA PHE A 12 -6.37 1.32 -12.76
C PHE A 12 -6.58 0.22 -13.79
N LYS A 13 -5.60 -0.69 -13.91
CA LYS A 13 -5.87 -2.01 -14.48
C LYS A 13 -6.85 -2.72 -13.55
N MET A 14 -8.14 -2.56 -13.79
CA MET A 14 -9.23 -3.22 -13.06
C MET A 14 -9.28 -4.73 -13.31
N ASP A 15 -8.27 -5.30 -13.96
CA ASP A 15 -8.23 -6.70 -14.35
C ASP A 15 -7.74 -7.60 -13.20
N SER A 16 -6.95 -7.07 -12.26
CA SER A 16 -6.44 -7.81 -11.09
C SER A 16 -7.35 -7.68 -9.85
N GLU A 17 -7.30 -8.67 -8.94
CA GLU A 17 -8.11 -8.66 -7.71
C GLU A 17 -7.76 -7.47 -6.80
N LYS A 18 -6.47 -7.19 -6.62
CA LYS A 18 -5.95 -6.03 -5.87
C LYS A 18 -6.34 -4.70 -6.53
N GLY A 19 -6.34 -4.64 -7.86
CA GLY A 19 -6.82 -3.47 -8.62
C GLY A 19 -8.32 -3.20 -8.44
N LYS A 20 -9.15 -4.25 -8.40
CA LYS A 20 -10.59 -4.16 -8.13
C LYS A 20 -10.88 -3.73 -6.69
N GLU A 21 -10.08 -4.18 -5.73
CA GLU A 21 -10.21 -3.80 -4.32
C GLU A 21 -9.95 -2.30 -4.11
N ILE A 22 -8.84 -1.79 -4.66
CA ILE A 22 -8.52 -0.35 -4.65
C ILE A 22 -9.60 0.44 -5.41
N GLY A 23 -9.91 0.04 -6.65
CA GLY A 23 -10.87 0.75 -7.48
C GLY A 23 -12.27 0.83 -6.86
N GLY A 24 -12.79 -0.30 -6.36
CA GLY A 24 -14.11 -0.38 -5.76
C GLY A 24 -14.24 0.42 -4.47
N GLY A 25 -13.25 0.30 -3.58
CA GLY A 25 -13.32 0.99 -2.29
C GLY A 25 -13.17 2.49 -2.37
N PHE A 26 -12.22 2.95 -3.17
CA PHE A 26 -11.99 4.38 -3.27
C PHE A 26 -12.99 5.11 -4.16
N THR A 27 -13.58 4.44 -5.16
CA THR A 27 -14.70 5.04 -5.91
C THR A 27 -15.88 5.28 -4.97
N TYR A 28 -16.16 4.33 -4.07
CA TYR A 28 -17.15 4.51 -3.02
C TYR A 28 -16.75 5.66 -2.05
N LEU A 29 -15.46 5.74 -1.66
CA LEU A 29 -14.94 6.85 -0.86
C LEU A 29 -15.24 8.22 -1.46
N CYS A 30 -14.81 8.43 -2.71
CA CYS A 30 -14.99 9.69 -3.41
C CYS A 30 -16.47 10.00 -3.66
N HIS A 31 -17.31 8.97 -3.90
CA HIS A 31 -18.74 9.16 -4.09
C HIS A 31 -19.40 9.70 -2.82
N GLU A 32 -19.25 9.01 -1.69
CA GLU A 32 -19.88 9.46 -0.45
C GLU A 32 -19.25 10.77 0.04
N PHE A 33 -17.93 10.95 -0.10
CA PHE A 33 -17.28 12.22 0.26
C PHE A 33 -17.91 13.41 -0.49
N ASN A 34 -18.13 13.29 -1.81
CA ASN A 34 -18.80 14.34 -2.58
C ASN A 34 -20.27 14.53 -2.21
N LYS A 35 -20.94 13.46 -1.80
CA LYS A 35 -22.37 13.46 -1.46
C LYS A 35 -22.67 14.08 -0.10
N PHE A 36 -21.81 13.86 0.89
CA PHE A 36 -22.08 14.22 2.29
C PHE A 36 -21.34 15.47 2.77
N LEU A 37 -20.35 15.95 2.02
CA LEU A 37 -19.53 17.09 2.43
C LEU A 37 -20.03 18.39 1.79
N GLU A 38 -20.59 19.27 2.60
CA GLU A 38 -21.04 20.61 2.20
C GLU A 38 -19.85 21.60 2.19
N LEU A 39 -18.89 21.39 1.29
CA LEU A 39 -17.81 22.36 1.00
C LEU A 39 -17.93 22.93 -0.42
N PRO A 40 -17.38 24.13 -0.67
CA PRO A 40 -17.16 24.62 -2.02
C PRO A 40 -16.30 23.66 -2.85
N GLU A 41 -16.54 23.58 -4.17
CA GLU A 41 -15.90 22.59 -5.04
C GLU A 41 -14.37 22.73 -5.13
N ASP A 42 -13.85 23.95 -5.05
CA ASP A 42 -12.41 24.23 -4.96
C ASP A 42 -11.80 23.60 -3.71
N LYS A 43 -12.47 23.72 -2.56
CA LYS A 43 -12.04 23.11 -1.29
C LYS A 43 -12.17 21.59 -1.29
N LYS A 44 -13.17 21.03 -1.97
CA LYS A 44 -13.26 19.58 -2.19
C LYS A 44 -12.10 19.08 -3.06
N GLY A 45 -11.74 19.82 -4.11
CA GLY A 45 -10.60 19.52 -4.97
C GLY A 45 -9.29 19.42 -4.19
N GLU A 46 -9.00 20.40 -3.32
CA GLU A 46 -7.81 20.41 -2.46
C GLU A 46 -7.69 19.16 -1.57
N ILE A 47 -8.81 18.56 -1.14
CA ILE A 47 -8.83 17.34 -0.31
C ILE A 47 -8.77 16.06 -1.17
N ILE A 48 -9.50 16.03 -2.28
CA ILE A 48 -9.62 14.85 -3.15
C ILE A 48 -8.31 14.59 -3.90
N GLU A 49 -7.59 15.63 -4.33
CA GLU A 49 -6.36 15.47 -5.10
C GLU A 49 -5.26 14.65 -4.39
N PRO A 50 -4.90 14.94 -3.11
CA PRO A 50 -4.02 14.09 -2.33
C PRO A 50 -4.51 12.65 -2.22
N ILE A 51 -5.82 12.43 -2.03
CA ILE A 51 -6.42 11.08 -1.94
C ILE A 51 -6.23 10.32 -3.26
N ILE A 52 -6.53 10.94 -4.40
CA ILE A 52 -6.29 10.35 -5.73
C ILE A 52 -4.80 10.02 -5.91
N SER A 53 -3.90 10.89 -5.44
CA SER A 53 -2.46 10.64 -5.50
C SER A 53 -2.05 9.42 -4.68
N VAL A 54 -2.59 9.26 -3.46
CA VAL A 54 -2.39 8.04 -2.65
C VAL A 54 -2.84 6.80 -3.42
N MET A 55 -4.04 6.84 -4.02
CA MET A 55 -4.59 5.70 -4.76
C MET A 55 -3.73 5.31 -5.96
N LYS A 56 -3.27 6.29 -6.76
CA LYS A 56 -2.39 6.04 -7.91
C LYS A 56 -1.11 5.32 -7.48
N LYS A 57 -0.54 5.72 -6.33
CA LYS A 57 0.67 5.09 -5.79
C LYS A 57 0.39 3.69 -5.27
N LEU A 58 -0.73 3.47 -4.58
CA LEU A 58 -1.16 2.16 -4.12
C LEU A 58 -1.45 1.20 -5.28
N GLY A 59 -2.02 1.70 -6.38
CA GLY A 59 -2.20 0.96 -7.63
C GLY A 59 -0.86 0.46 -8.19
N LYS A 60 0.17 1.29 -8.19
CA LYS A 60 1.52 0.86 -8.59
C LYS A 60 2.12 -0.19 -7.66
N VAL A 61 1.83 -0.12 -6.35
CA VAL A 61 2.23 -1.19 -5.42
C VAL A 61 1.55 -2.50 -5.82
N ALA A 62 0.23 -2.50 -6.04
CA ALA A 62 -0.50 -3.69 -6.47
C ALA A 62 0.03 -4.26 -7.79
N GLU A 63 0.26 -3.41 -8.79
CA GLU A 63 0.82 -3.82 -10.08
C GLU A 63 2.21 -4.44 -9.94
N ALA A 64 3.06 -3.89 -9.05
CA ALA A 64 4.39 -4.44 -8.79
C ALA A 64 4.32 -5.81 -8.09
N VAL A 65 3.36 -6.00 -7.17
CA VAL A 65 3.12 -7.31 -6.54
C VAL A 65 2.66 -8.33 -7.57
N ASP A 66 1.62 -8.01 -8.34
CA ASP A 66 1.05 -8.93 -9.34
C ASP A 66 2.10 -9.29 -10.42
N ARG A 67 2.93 -8.30 -10.80
CA ARG A 67 4.04 -8.52 -11.72
C ARG A 67 5.11 -9.42 -11.12
N TYR A 68 5.47 -9.24 -9.85
CA TYR A 68 6.42 -10.12 -9.17
C TYR A 68 5.93 -11.57 -9.17
N GLU A 69 4.68 -11.79 -8.75
CA GLU A 69 4.08 -13.13 -8.65
C GLU A 69 4.08 -13.85 -10.01
N SER A 70 3.71 -13.13 -11.07
CA SER A 70 3.74 -13.63 -12.45
C SER A 70 5.17 -13.92 -12.95
N LEU A 71 6.10 -12.98 -12.74
CA LEU A 71 7.49 -13.15 -13.17
C LEU A 71 8.17 -14.32 -12.48
N GLU A 72 7.92 -14.52 -11.18
CA GLU A 72 8.51 -15.60 -10.40
C GLU A 72 8.08 -16.97 -10.94
N GLU A 73 6.79 -17.14 -11.26
CA GLU A 73 6.26 -18.38 -11.83
C GLU A 73 6.81 -18.68 -13.22
N VAL A 74 6.87 -17.66 -14.08
CA VAL A 74 7.41 -17.77 -15.44
C VAL A 74 8.89 -18.15 -15.40
N LYS A 75 9.69 -17.46 -14.57
CA LYS A 75 11.13 -17.70 -14.45
C LYS A 75 11.45 -19.04 -13.80
N MET A 76 10.69 -19.43 -12.76
CA MET A 76 10.84 -20.75 -12.14
C MET A 76 10.55 -21.87 -13.14
N SER A 77 9.48 -21.73 -13.93
CA SER A 77 9.14 -22.70 -14.98
C SER A 77 10.22 -22.79 -16.06
N ALA A 78 10.81 -21.66 -16.45
CA ALA A 78 11.92 -21.62 -17.40
C ALA A 78 13.18 -22.29 -16.84
N LEU A 79 13.52 -22.03 -15.57
CA LEU A 79 14.68 -22.63 -14.91
C LEU A 79 14.53 -24.15 -14.73
N ILE A 80 13.34 -24.64 -14.37
CA ILE A 80 13.06 -26.09 -14.33
C ILE A 80 13.27 -26.73 -15.70
N LYS A 81 12.69 -26.15 -16.76
CA LYS A 81 12.86 -26.66 -18.13
C LYS A 81 14.33 -26.66 -18.59
N ARG A 82 15.13 -25.71 -18.12
CA ARG A 82 16.57 -25.66 -18.40
C ARG A 82 17.31 -26.76 -17.65
N ALA A 83 17.03 -26.91 -16.36
CA ALA A 83 17.63 -27.92 -15.49
C ALA A 83 17.30 -29.35 -15.94
N GLU A 84 16.09 -29.61 -16.44
CA GLU A 84 15.68 -30.92 -16.98
C GLU A 84 16.36 -31.26 -18.32
N LYS A 85 16.76 -30.25 -19.10
CA LYS A 85 17.48 -30.45 -20.37
C LYS A 85 18.96 -30.77 -20.14
N ASP A 86 19.57 -30.21 -19.10
CA ASP A 86 20.95 -30.50 -18.71
C ASP A 86 21.02 -31.84 -17.98
N LYS A 87 21.05 -32.93 -18.76
CA LYS A 87 21.18 -34.33 -18.28
C LYS A 87 22.51 -34.63 -17.58
N SER A 88 23.43 -33.66 -17.52
CA SER A 88 24.82 -33.83 -17.11
C SER A 88 25.13 -33.07 -15.83
N SER A 89 24.59 -33.51 -14.70
CA SER A 89 25.30 -33.66 -13.42
C SER A 89 24.30 -33.66 -12.26
N ILE A 90 24.69 -34.36 -11.20
CA ILE A 90 23.86 -34.65 -10.04
C ILE A 90 23.72 -33.40 -9.13
N HIS A 91 24.38 -32.28 -9.44
CA HIS A 91 24.48 -31.05 -8.62
C HIS A 91 24.74 -29.77 -9.47
N LEU A 92 24.00 -29.52 -10.56
CA LEU A 92 24.02 -28.23 -11.26
C LEU A 92 22.93 -27.31 -10.70
N THR A 93 23.33 -26.11 -10.27
CA THR A 93 22.41 -25.03 -9.86
C THR A 93 22.26 -24.05 -11.01
N HIS A 94 21.05 -23.93 -11.56
CA HIS A 94 20.70 -22.86 -12.48
C HIS A 94 20.18 -21.68 -11.69
N GLN A 95 20.86 -20.54 -11.77
CA GLN A 95 20.44 -19.31 -11.12
C GLN A 95 19.92 -18.30 -12.14
N ASP A 96 18.86 -17.61 -11.77
CA ASP A 96 18.42 -16.38 -12.41
C ASP A 96 18.57 -15.23 -11.39
N LYS A 97 19.63 -14.42 -11.57
CA LYS A 97 19.84 -13.15 -10.84
C LYS A 97 18.95 -12.08 -11.47
N SER A 98 17.65 -12.28 -11.35
CA SER A 98 16.68 -11.50 -12.08
C SER A 98 16.50 -10.10 -11.50
N VAL A 99 17.24 -9.16 -12.07
CA VAL A 99 17.04 -7.71 -11.91
C VAL A 99 15.56 -7.31 -12.00
N GLU A 100 14.76 -8.06 -12.77
CA GLU A 100 13.32 -7.84 -12.91
C GLU A 100 12.52 -8.18 -11.64
N LEU A 101 12.85 -9.28 -10.95
CA LEU A 101 12.23 -9.66 -9.67
C LEU A 101 12.64 -8.67 -8.58
N GLU A 102 13.92 -8.31 -8.56
CA GLU A 102 14.47 -7.33 -7.63
C GLU A 102 13.83 -5.95 -7.84
N GLY A 103 13.75 -5.49 -9.08
CA GLY A 103 13.11 -4.23 -9.45
C GLY A 103 11.62 -4.18 -9.10
N ALA A 104 10.92 -5.32 -9.13
CA ALA A 104 9.53 -5.38 -8.65
C ALA A 104 9.43 -5.24 -7.12
N VAL A 105 10.34 -5.84 -6.35
CA VAL A 105 10.42 -5.64 -4.88
C VAL A 105 10.74 -4.17 -4.55
N GLU A 106 11.71 -3.57 -5.24
CA GLU A 106 12.05 -2.15 -5.07
C GLU A 106 10.88 -1.23 -5.41
N GLU A 107 10.13 -1.56 -6.46
CA GLU A 107 8.95 -0.78 -6.85
C GLU A 107 7.85 -0.82 -5.77
N VAL A 108 7.63 -1.98 -5.12
CA VAL A 108 6.72 -2.12 -3.98
C VAL A 108 7.13 -1.19 -2.84
N VAL A 109 8.40 -1.20 -2.45
CA VAL A 109 8.92 -0.39 -1.34
C VAL A 109 8.87 1.10 -1.67
N SER A 110 9.30 1.48 -2.88
CA SER A 110 9.37 2.88 -3.33
C SER A 110 7.98 3.50 -3.48
N ASN A 111 7.03 2.79 -4.10
CA ASN A 111 5.67 3.29 -4.24
C ASN A 111 4.90 3.29 -2.91
N SER A 112 5.18 2.36 -1.99
CA SER A 112 4.61 2.38 -0.63
C SER A 112 5.01 3.66 0.12
N LYS A 113 6.29 4.04 0.08
CA LYS A 113 6.74 5.32 0.64
C LYS A 113 6.06 6.51 -0.05
N ALA A 114 6.01 6.51 -1.37
CA ALA A 114 5.39 7.60 -2.12
C ALA A 114 3.90 7.74 -1.80
N ALA A 115 3.20 6.64 -1.49
CA ALA A 115 1.82 6.67 -1.04
C ALA A 115 1.69 7.32 0.36
N LEU A 116 2.59 6.99 1.31
CA LEU A 116 2.64 7.65 2.62
C LEU A 116 2.93 9.15 2.50
N ASP A 117 3.87 9.55 1.64
CA ASP A 117 4.21 10.94 1.37
C ASP A 117 3.04 11.72 0.72
N SER A 118 2.19 11.04 -0.06
CA SER A 118 0.94 11.64 -0.54
C SER A 118 -0.13 11.74 0.55
N ALA A 119 -0.19 10.77 1.46
CA ALA A 119 -1.20 10.74 2.52
C ALA A 119 -1.05 11.92 3.50
N VAL A 120 0.17 12.31 3.87
CA VAL A 120 0.37 13.46 4.77
C VAL A 120 -0.17 14.77 4.19
N LYS A 121 -0.24 14.89 2.87
CA LYS A 121 -0.72 16.10 2.18
C LYS A 121 -2.22 16.32 2.35
N ILE A 122 -2.97 15.28 2.73
CA ILE A 122 -4.39 15.37 3.10
C ILE A 122 -4.58 16.29 4.32
N LEU A 123 -3.58 16.38 5.21
CA LEU A 123 -3.69 17.17 6.43
C LEU A 123 -3.60 18.68 6.20
N ARG A 124 -3.01 19.13 5.08
CA ARG A 124 -2.89 20.55 4.77
C ARG A 124 -4.26 21.22 4.60
N PRO A 125 -5.17 20.76 3.72
CA PRO A 125 -6.48 21.39 3.58
C PRO A 125 -7.39 21.19 4.81
N LEU A 126 -7.15 20.16 5.64
CA LEU A 126 -7.99 19.88 6.81
C LEU A 126 -7.56 20.67 8.07
N TRP A 127 -6.25 20.76 8.30
CA TRP A 127 -5.67 21.24 9.56
C TRP A 127 -4.60 22.31 9.38
N GLY A 128 -4.28 22.70 8.14
CA GLY A 128 -3.15 23.62 7.86
C GLY A 128 -1.78 22.98 8.11
N ILE A 129 -1.71 21.66 8.25
CA ILE A 129 -0.46 20.92 8.49
C ILE A 129 0.23 20.66 7.15
N ASP A 130 1.26 21.44 6.84
CA ASP A 130 2.05 21.30 5.61
C ASP A 130 3.31 20.48 5.86
N LEU A 131 3.21 19.16 5.65
CA LEU A 131 4.33 18.23 5.76
C LEU A 131 4.70 17.69 4.37
N PRO A 132 5.96 17.79 3.93
CA PRO A 132 6.35 17.33 2.59
C PRO A 132 6.43 15.81 2.48
N THR A 133 6.61 15.10 3.61
CA THR A 133 6.91 13.66 3.65
C THR A 133 6.46 13.01 4.95
N TYR A 134 6.19 11.71 4.91
CA TYR A 134 5.98 10.83 6.06
C TYR A 134 7.32 10.39 6.70
N LYS A 135 8.19 11.36 7.00
CA LYS A 135 9.51 11.07 7.59
C LYS A 135 9.39 10.54 9.02
N ASN A 136 10.43 9.82 9.45
CA ASN A 136 10.57 9.29 10.82
C ASN A 136 9.36 8.44 11.27
N ALA A 137 8.84 7.60 10.38
CA ALA A 137 7.70 6.73 10.65
C ALA A 137 6.50 7.47 11.27
N GLY A 138 6.24 8.70 10.80
CA GLY A 138 5.04 9.44 11.18
C GLY A 138 5.16 10.24 12.48
N LYS A 139 6.30 10.22 13.18
CA LYS A 139 6.48 11.00 14.43
C LYS A 139 6.16 12.48 14.25
N ASN A 140 6.62 13.08 13.17
CA ASN A 140 6.34 14.50 12.87
C ASN A 140 4.86 14.72 12.58
N VAL A 141 4.20 13.76 11.93
CA VAL A 141 2.76 13.81 11.66
C VAL A 141 1.99 13.79 12.97
N ALA A 142 2.28 12.83 13.85
CA ALA A 142 1.66 12.73 15.18
C ALA A 142 1.92 13.99 16.03
N ALA A 143 3.14 14.53 16.01
CA ALA A 143 3.48 15.76 16.72
C ALA A 143 2.69 16.98 16.19
N SER A 144 2.60 17.16 14.87
CA SER A 144 1.79 18.23 14.28
C SER A 144 0.30 18.08 14.62
N LEU A 145 -0.21 16.86 14.62
CA LEU A 145 -1.60 16.55 14.95
C LEU A 145 -1.95 16.81 16.43
N ARG A 146 -0.99 16.75 17.35
CA ARG A 146 -1.22 17.12 18.76
C ARG A 146 -1.44 18.63 18.96
N ASN A 147 -0.98 19.44 18.02
CA ASN A 147 -1.08 20.91 18.07
C ASN A 147 -2.37 21.45 17.43
N VAL A 148 -3.30 20.58 17.02
CA VAL A 148 -4.62 21.01 16.54
C VAL A 148 -5.42 21.68 17.67
N PRO A 149 -6.42 22.52 17.35
CA PRO A 149 -7.26 23.17 18.36
C PRO A 149 -7.87 22.18 19.36
N ILE A 150 -7.91 22.55 20.65
CA ILE A 150 -8.38 21.71 21.77
C ILE A 150 -9.73 21.01 21.48
N PRO A 151 -10.77 21.69 20.92
CA PRO A 151 -12.05 21.03 20.61
C PRO A 151 -11.96 19.86 19.61
N SER A 152 -10.87 19.79 18.86
CA SER A 152 -10.60 18.77 17.85
C SER A 152 -9.65 17.66 18.32
N GLN A 153 -8.95 17.84 19.44
CA GLN A 153 -7.96 16.87 19.94
C GLN A 153 -8.53 15.45 20.15
N PRO A 154 -9.73 15.26 20.73
CA PRO A 154 -10.32 13.92 20.86
C PRO A 154 -10.57 13.24 19.51
N ARG A 155 -10.85 14.01 18.46
CA ARG A 155 -11.14 13.52 17.11
C ARG A 155 -9.86 13.07 16.41
N VAL A 156 -8.79 13.80 16.62
CA VAL A 156 -7.47 13.53 16.05
C VAL A 156 -6.71 12.44 16.82
N ALA A 157 -7.08 12.16 18.07
CA ALA A 157 -6.47 11.11 18.90
C ALA A 157 -6.47 9.71 18.25
N LYS A 158 -7.55 9.33 17.55
CA LYS A 158 -7.62 8.04 16.82
C LYS A 158 -6.61 7.99 15.67
N LEU A 159 -6.45 9.08 14.94
CA LEU A 159 -5.47 9.20 13.85
C LEU A 159 -4.04 9.14 14.40
N ILE A 160 -3.78 9.80 15.54
CA ILE A 160 -2.49 9.72 16.23
C ILE A 160 -2.20 8.28 16.66
N ALA A 161 -3.17 7.60 17.27
CA ALA A 161 -3.01 6.21 17.70
C ALA A 161 -2.70 5.27 16.52
N LEU A 162 -3.38 5.43 15.37
CA LEU A 162 -3.08 4.68 14.16
C LEU A 162 -1.62 4.88 13.71
N ILE A 163 -1.15 6.13 13.68
CA ILE A 163 0.22 6.48 13.28
C ILE A 163 1.24 5.82 14.23
N GLU A 164 1.02 5.96 15.53
CA GLU A 164 1.97 5.48 16.54
C GLU A 164 2.00 3.95 16.62
N ASN A 165 0.85 3.29 16.53
CA ASN A 165 0.77 1.82 16.49
C ASN A 165 1.37 1.23 15.22
N SER A 166 1.42 2.01 14.14
CA SER A 166 2.02 1.59 12.85
C SER A 166 3.53 1.80 12.77
N GLU A 167 4.12 2.53 13.72
CA GLU A 167 5.55 2.82 13.73
C GLU A 167 6.44 1.56 13.57
N PRO A 168 6.20 0.42 14.25
CA PRO A 168 7.09 -0.73 14.19
C PRO A 168 7.27 -1.31 12.77
N TRP A 169 6.18 -1.48 12.01
CA TRP A 169 6.26 -2.03 10.67
C TRP A 169 6.74 -0.98 9.65
N MET A 170 6.41 0.30 9.85
CA MET A 170 6.91 1.39 9.01
C MET A 170 8.42 1.59 9.14
N ARG A 171 8.98 1.42 10.35
CA ARG A 171 10.43 1.41 10.56
C ARG A 171 11.08 0.28 9.77
N LYS A 172 10.52 -0.94 9.81
CA LYS A 172 11.00 -2.08 9.01
C LYS A 172 10.99 -1.77 7.51
N LEU A 173 9.90 -1.20 6.99
CA LEU A 173 9.80 -0.79 5.58
C LEU A 173 10.89 0.23 5.20
N ARG A 174 11.11 1.25 6.05
CA ARG A 174 12.16 2.25 5.85
C ARG A 174 13.54 1.62 5.86
N ASP A 175 13.83 0.76 6.83
CA ASP A 175 15.14 0.15 6.97
C ASP A 175 15.44 -0.77 5.77
N GLN A 176 14.44 -1.48 5.22
CA GLN A 176 14.59 -2.22 3.96
C GLN A 176 14.88 -1.31 2.78
N ARG A 177 14.16 -0.19 2.64
CA ARG A 177 14.46 0.82 1.61
C ARG A 177 15.89 1.33 1.71
N THR A 178 16.32 1.71 2.91
CA THR A 178 17.67 2.21 3.16
C THR A 178 18.73 1.16 2.82
N LYS A 179 18.47 -0.12 3.11
CA LYS A 179 19.34 -1.22 2.68
C LYS A 179 19.42 -1.33 1.16
N SER A 180 18.29 -1.29 0.45
CA SER A 180 18.24 -1.31 -1.02
C SER A 180 18.95 -0.09 -1.63
N GLU A 181 18.78 1.10 -1.06
CA GLU A 181 19.44 2.33 -1.52
C GLU A 181 20.97 2.30 -1.33
N HIS A 182 21.48 1.72 -0.24
CA HIS A 182 22.91 1.71 0.08
C HIS A 182 23.70 0.52 -0.46
N HIS A 183 23.09 -0.66 -0.55
CA HIS A 183 23.78 -1.88 -1.02
C HIS A 183 23.47 -2.19 -2.50
N GLY A 184 22.67 -1.34 -3.14
CA GLY A 184 22.09 -1.63 -4.44
C GLY A 184 21.17 -2.85 -4.38
N VAL A 185 20.84 -3.34 -5.57
CA VAL A 185 19.85 -4.37 -5.91
C VAL A 185 20.07 -5.75 -5.19
N SER A 186 21.17 -5.92 -4.45
CA SER A 186 21.69 -7.14 -3.82
C SER A 186 20.95 -7.68 -2.58
N THR A 187 19.76 -7.18 -2.23
CA THR A 187 19.05 -7.63 -1.00
C THR A 187 18.08 -8.79 -1.23
N VAL A 188 17.83 -9.14 -2.48
CA VAL A 188 16.97 -10.26 -2.88
C VAL A 188 17.86 -11.40 -3.38
N SER A 189 17.71 -12.60 -2.84
CA SER A 189 18.46 -13.76 -3.32
C SER A 189 17.95 -14.23 -4.69
N PRO A 190 18.81 -14.84 -5.54
CA PRO A 190 18.41 -15.26 -6.88
C PRO A 190 17.40 -16.40 -6.84
N LEU A 191 16.62 -16.52 -7.91
CA LEU A 191 15.81 -17.72 -8.13
C LEU A 191 16.74 -18.86 -8.56
N SER A 192 16.57 -20.04 -7.97
CA SER A 192 17.53 -21.14 -8.09
C SER A 192 16.82 -22.48 -8.26
N VAL A 193 17.33 -23.31 -9.17
CA VAL A 193 16.92 -24.72 -9.31
C VAL A 193 18.15 -25.59 -9.30
N THR A 194 18.20 -26.52 -8.35
CA THR A 194 19.27 -27.51 -8.23
C THR A 194 18.71 -28.90 -8.50
N ILE A 195 19.30 -29.65 -9.43
CA ILE A 195 18.93 -31.06 -9.60
C ILE A 195 19.61 -31.87 -8.49
N VAL A 196 18.83 -32.57 -7.66
CA VAL A 196 19.34 -33.48 -6.62
C VAL A 196 18.77 -34.87 -6.86
N ARG A 197 19.64 -35.85 -7.13
CA ARG A 197 19.24 -37.24 -7.44
C ARG A 197 18.17 -37.34 -8.54
N GLY A 198 18.30 -36.50 -9.58
CA GLY A 198 17.39 -36.47 -10.71
C GLY A 198 16.06 -35.76 -10.47
N LYS A 199 15.87 -35.10 -9.31
CA LYS A 199 14.68 -34.29 -9.00
C LYS A 199 15.05 -32.80 -8.89
N PRO A 200 14.26 -31.88 -9.46
CA PRO A 200 14.47 -30.46 -9.29
C PRO A 200 14.09 -30.01 -7.88
N VAL A 201 15.06 -29.46 -7.16
CA VAL A 201 14.88 -28.74 -5.89
C VAL A 201 14.84 -27.26 -6.23
N LYS A 202 13.74 -26.59 -5.84
CA LYS A 202 13.50 -25.18 -6.12
C LYS A 202 13.87 -24.33 -4.92
N GLU A 203 14.56 -23.24 -5.16
CA GLU A 203 14.88 -22.22 -4.17
C GLU A 203 14.32 -20.88 -4.67
N TYR A 204 13.47 -20.28 -3.84
CA TYR A 204 12.78 -19.03 -4.15
C TYR A 204 13.55 -17.83 -3.60
N PRO A 205 13.41 -16.66 -4.23
CA PRO A 205 14.05 -15.43 -3.76
C PRO A 205 13.64 -15.09 -2.33
N THR A 206 14.60 -14.60 -1.56
CA THR A 206 14.45 -14.15 -0.18
C THR A 206 14.90 -12.70 -0.05
N VAL A 207 14.20 -11.91 0.76
CA VAL A 207 14.62 -10.55 1.14
C VAL A 207 15.33 -10.62 2.49
N GLY A 208 16.60 -10.21 2.53
CA GLY A 208 17.44 -10.39 3.71
C GLY A 208 17.69 -11.87 4.01
N GLU A 209 17.81 -12.21 5.30
CA GLU A 209 18.34 -13.53 5.68
C GLU A 209 17.32 -14.67 5.68
N ASN A 210 16.01 -14.43 5.88
CA ASN A 210 15.06 -15.52 6.16
C ASN A 210 13.62 -15.35 5.62
N MET A 211 13.28 -14.26 4.94
CA MET A 211 11.90 -14.03 4.48
C MET A 211 11.80 -14.22 2.98
N SER A 212 10.81 -14.98 2.50
CA SER A 212 10.52 -15.06 1.06
C SER A 212 10.18 -13.67 0.52
N ALA A 213 10.71 -13.33 -0.66
CA ALA A 213 10.39 -12.06 -1.31
C ALA A 213 8.90 -11.94 -1.64
N ARG A 214 8.24 -13.03 -2.05
CA ARG A 214 6.78 -13.08 -2.26
C ARG A 214 6.01 -12.79 -0.97
N GLU A 215 6.46 -13.35 0.15
CA GLU A 215 5.85 -13.09 1.46
C GLU A 215 6.04 -11.63 1.87
N PHE A 216 7.27 -11.11 1.72
CA PHE A 216 7.60 -9.73 2.03
C PHE A 216 6.72 -8.72 1.29
N ILE A 217 6.61 -8.83 -0.04
CA ILE A 217 5.84 -7.86 -0.83
C ILE A 217 4.35 -7.89 -0.50
N ASN A 218 3.80 -9.06 -0.18
CA ASN A 218 2.39 -9.21 0.21
C ASN A 218 2.13 -8.62 1.60
N ILE A 219 3.02 -8.85 2.57
CA ILE A 219 2.93 -8.20 3.89
C ILE A 219 3.03 -6.68 3.77
N VAL A 220 3.92 -6.16 2.92
CA VAL A 220 4.05 -4.72 2.68
C VAL A 220 2.77 -4.16 2.07
N TYR A 221 2.22 -4.82 1.05
CA TYR A 221 0.96 -4.43 0.41
C TYR A 221 -0.20 -4.40 1.41
N ASP A 222 -0.41 -5.47 2.17
CA ASP A 222 -1.51 -5.56 3.13
C ASP A 222 -1.44 -4.45 4.19
N ASN A 223 -0.24 -4.21 4.74
CA ASN A 223 -0.03 -3.19 5.75
C ASN A 223 -0.24 -1.78 5.17
N ILE A 224 0.32 -1.49 3.99
CA ILE A 224 0.21 -0.16 3.40
C ILE A 224 -1.22 0.14 2.95
N PHE A 225 -1.92 -0.86 2.41
CA PHE A 225 -3.30 -0.73 1.98
C PHE A 225 -4.21 -0.40 3.17
N CYS A 226 -4.17 -1.22 4.24
CA CYS A 226 -4.98 -1.00 5.43
C CYS A 226 -4.66 0.32 6.12
N PHE A 227 -3.36 0.63 6.29
CA PHE A 227 -2.97 1.88 6.92
C PHE A 227 -3.48 3.11 6.17
N LEU A 228 -3.31 3.15 4.83
CA LEU A 228 -3.73 4.30 4.04
C LEU A 228 -5.25 4.46 4.03
N GLN A 229 -5.98 3.34 3.99
CA GLN A 229 -7.44 3.33 4.13
C GLN A 229 -7.86 3.97 5.46
N GLU A 230 -7.35 3.48 6.58
CA GLU A 230 -7.71 4.00 7.90
C GLU A 230 -7.24 5.45 8.08
N PHE A 231 -6.05 5.79 7.60
CA PHE A 231 -5.51 7.14 7.66
C PHE A 231 -6.42 8.15 6.97
N ILE A 232 -6.85 7.85 5.73
CA ILE A 232 -7.71 8.75 4.96
C ILE A 232 -9.05 8.92 5.68
N ILE A 233 -9.67 7.83 6.12
CA ILE A 233 -10.98 7.90 6.79
C ILE A 233 -10.87 8.70 8.10
N LEU A 234 -9.88 8.41 8.94
CA LEU A 234 -9.69 9.10 10.21
C LEU A 234 -9.31 10.57 10.02
N ALA A 235 -8.51 10.89 9.00
CA ALA A 235 -8.20 12.27 8.65
C ALA A 235 -9.47 13.06 8.30
N LEU A 236 -10.31 12.53 7.41
CA LEU A 236 -11.57 13.17 7.03
C LEU A 236 -12.55 13.30 8.21
N ALA A 237 -12.72 12.22 8.98
CA ALA A 237 -13.58 12.18 10.16
C ALA A 237 -13.14 13.19 11.22
N SER A 238 -11.83 13.43 11.36
CA SER A 238 -11.32 14.33 12.38
C SER A 238 -11.79 15.78 12.20
N LYS A 239 -11.99 16.23 10.95
CA LYS A 239 -12.29 17.64 10.63
C LYS A 239 -13.74 17.88 10.25
N SER A 240 -14.35 16.98 9.49
CA SER A 240 -15.58 17.31 8.74
C SER A 240 -16.84 16.62 9.27
N PHE A 241 -16.74 15.59 10.11
CA PHE A 241 -17.91 14.86 10.59
C PHE A 241 -17.77 14.46 12.06
N GLU A 242 -18.60 15.03 12.92
CA GLU A 242 -18.96 14.38 14.17
C GLU A 242 -19.81 13.14 13.82
N GLY A 243 -19.25 11.94 13.99
CA GLY A 243 -20.00 10.68 13.81
C GLY A 243 -19.64 9.83 12.59
N LEU A 244 -18.56 10.13 11.86
CA LEU A 244 -18.02 9.19 10.87
C LEU A 244 -17.53 7.92 11.59
N ILE A 245 -18.28 6.83 11.49
CA ILE A 245 -17.88 5.50 11.96
C ILE A 245 -17.34 4.73 10.74
N PRO A 246 -16.03 4.53 10.62
CA PRO A 246 -15.51 3.56 9.66
C PRO A 246 -16.06 2.18 10.02
N VAL A 247 -16.83 1.57 9.11
CA VAL A 247 -17.26 0.18 9.23
C VAL A 247 -16.54 -0.61 8.16
N VAL A 248 -15.45 -1.28 8.53
CA VAL A 248 -14.78 -2.23 7.65
C VAL A 248 -15.75 -3.39 7.42
N THR A 249 -16.39 -3.43 6.25
CA THR A 249 -17.23 -4.55 5.85
C THR A 249 -16.33 -5.68 5.36
N ASN A 250 -15.88 -6.52 6.29
CA ASN A 250 -15.32 -7.81 5.92
C ASN A 250 -16.42 -8.58 5.18
N GLY A 251 -16.26 -8.75 3.87
CA GLY A 251 -17.14 -9.64 3.12
C GLY A 251 -17.01 -11.04 3.70
N GLU A 252 -18.12 -11.74 3.87
CA GLU A 252 -18.20 -13.11 4.44
C GLU A 252 -17.34 -14.16 3.73
N SER A 253 -16.71 -13.82 2.59
CA SER A 253 -15.68 -14.65 1.97
C SER A 253 -14.29 -14.18 2.41
N GLY A 254 -13.54 -15.03 3.10
CA GLY A 254 -12.17 -14.79 3.62
C GLY A 254 -11.07 -14.51 2.58
N ARG A 255 -11.40 -13.88 1.45
CA ARG A 255 -10.48 -13.46 0.38
C ARG A 255 -10.68 -12.01 -0.10
N LYS A 256 -11.74 -11.30 0.29
CA LYS A 256 -12.01 -9.94 -0.20
C LYS A 256 -12.29 -8.99 0.96
N ARG A 257 -11.32 -8.15 1.33
CA ARG A 257 -11.61 -7.00 2.19
C ARG A 257 -12.39 -6.02 1.29
N ARG A 258 -13.68 -5.82 1.58
CA ARG A 258 -14.46 -4.79 0.90
C ARG A 258 -14.35 -3.53 1.72
N PHE A 259 -14.07 -2.44 1.03
CA PHE A 259 -14.08 -1.13 1.63
C PHE A 259 -15.54 -0.70 1.83
N GLY A 260 -15.90 -0.42 3.07
CA GLY A 260 -17.15 0.20 3.46
C GLY A 260 -16.86 1.30 4.46
N PHE A 261 -17.65 2.36 4.44
CA PHE A 261 -17.72 3.34 5.50
C PHE A 261 -19.14 3.88 5.47
N ARG A 262 -19.68 4.17 6.65
CA ARG A 262 -20.99 4.78 6.77
C ARG A 262 -20.81 6.15 7.38
N ILE A 263 -21.33 7.16 6.70
CA ILE A 263 -21.43 8.50 7.28
C ILE A 263 -22.76 8.54 8.04
N GLU A 264 -22.68 8.61 9.36
CA GLU A 264 -23.84 8.88 10.21
C GLU A 264 -23.74 10.33 10.68
N LYS A 265 -24.78 11.13 10.41
CA LYS A 265 -24.90 12.43 11.07
C LYS A 265 -25.21 12.13 12.54
N LEU A 266 -24.38 12.61 13.46
CA LEU A 266 -24.83 12.76 14.85
C LEU A 266 -26.01 13.74 14.83
N ASN A 267 -27.21 13.24 15.13
CA ASN A 267 -28.31 14.11 15.47
C ASN A 267 -27.86 14.92 16.68
N SER A 268 -27.71 16.22 16.49
CA SER A 268 -27.50 17.17 17.58
C SER A 268 -28.79 17.28 18.39
N GLU A 269 -29.05 16.28 19.23
CA GLU A 269 -30.03 16.33 20.31
C GLU A 269 -29.35 15.80 21.58
N ASN A 270 -28.54 16.69 22.18
CA ASN A 270 -28.36 16.97 23.62
C ASN A 270 -26.99 17.59 23.91
#